data_AF-X0U2C1-F1
#
_entry.id   AF-X0U2C1-F1
#
_cell.length_a   1.000
_cell.length_b   1.000
_cell.length_c   1.000
_cell.angle_alpha   90.00
_cell.angle_beta   90.00
_cell.angle_gamma   90.00
#
_symmetry.space_group_name_H-M   'P 1'
#
loop_
_entity.id
_entity.type
_entity.pdbx_description
1 polymer ?
#
loop_
_entity_poly.entity_id
_entity_poly.type
_entity_poly.pdbx_seq_one_letter_code
_entity_poly.pdbx_strand_id
1 'polypeptide(L)'
;NFFPGKLANLGEAVGYPKGDIDPLTATHAELKPYCKRDVEILVKLWEWYFSFLDAHDLGSWGPTLSSQAFQAYRHRFMPYKIWVHNNDSVLAMEREAYKGGRTSVFWRGLRSDGPFYHLDVNSMYPSVMKGNLYPTKWTGFRSRLTVAGLKQAIEAASVVARVRLNTDLPAYPVSSGGHNVYPAGEFDTSLTTPEIRFALGHGHIVKVYDVATYEQAPIFDEYVDLFYKLKAHYKQTDVKPFYLMVKLYLNSLYGKFAQGRIQA
;
A
#
# COMPACT_ATOMS: atom_id res chain seq x y z
N ASN A 1 -9.66 9.75 12.53
CA ASN A 1 -8.92 8.79 11.68
C ASN A 1 -7.68 8.15 12.31
N PHE A 2 -7.35 8.38 13.59
CA PHE A 2 -6.22 7.68 14.26
C PHE A 2 -6.61 6.41 15.00
N PHE A 3 -7.78 6.42 15.63
CA PHE A 3 -8.26 5.32 16.45
C PHE A 3 -9.43 4.63 15.75
N PRO A 4 -9.18 3.61 14.90
CA PRO A 4 -10.24 2.89 14.22
C PRO A 4 -11.02 2.01 15.21
N GLY A 5 -12.36 2.14 15.21
CA GLY A 5 -13.25 1.28 15.99
C GLY A 5 -14.23 2.05 16.86
N LYS A 6 -15.01 1.30 17.66
CA LYS A 6 -15.93 1.87 18.65
C LYS A 6 -15.14 2.36 19.87
N LEU A 7 -15.57 3.47 20.46
CA LEU A 7 -14.93 4.04 21.65
C LEU A 7 -14.91 3.07 22.84
N ALA A 8 -15.90 2.19 22.97
CA ALA A 8 -15.94 1.15 24.01
C ALA A 8 -14.71 0.24 23.94
N ASN A 9 -14.44 -0.35 22.77
CA ASN A 9 -13.27 -1.23 22.55
C ASN A 9 -11.95 -0.47 22.73
N LEU A 10 -11.92 0.81 22.37
CA LEU A 10 -10.75 1.66 22.58
C LEU A 10 -10.50 1.94 24.07
N GLY A 11 -11.58 2.17 24.84
CA GLY A 11 -11.53 2.31 26.29
C GLY A 11 -10.99 1.06 26.96
N GLU A 12 -11.48 -0.12 26.58
CA GLU A 12 -10.93 -1.41 27.05
C GLU A 12 -9.44 -1.55 26.76
N ALA A 13 -9.00 -1.18 25.54
CA ALA A 13 -7.60 -1.27 25.12
C ALA A 13 -6.63 -0.40 25.94
N VAL A 14 -7.12 0.72 26.51
CA VAL A 14 -6.34 1.59 27.40
C VAL A 14 -6.65 1.38 28.88
N GLY A 15 -7.36 0.29 29.23
CA GLY A 15 -7.72 -0.01 30.61
C GLY A 15 -8.69 1.00 31.25
N TYR A 16 -9.45 1.73 30.43
CA TYR A 16 -10.40 2.74 30.87
C TYR A 16 -11.75 2.54 30.15
N PRO A 17 -12.55 1.54 30.57
CA PRO A 17 -13.76 1.15 29.87
C PRO A 17 -14.78 2.29 29.83
N LYS A 18 -15.55 2.31 28.74
CA LYS A 18 -16.67 3.22 28.56
C LYS A 18 -17.81 2.86 29.51
N GLY A 19 -18.54 3.88 30.00
CA GLY A 19 -19.74 3.64 30.81
C GLY A 19 -20.86 3.01 29.98
N ASP A 20 -21.77 2.29 30.66
CA ASP A 20 -22.98 1.73 30.04
C ASP A 20 -24.18 2.60 30.37
N ILE A 21 -24.66 3.37 29.40
CA ILE A 21 -25.84 4.21 29.54
C ILE A 21 -26.54 4.36 28.18
N ASP A 22 -27.88 4.38 28.20
CA ASP A 22 -28.67 4.77 27.05
C ASP A 22 -28.83 6.30 27.01
N PRO A 23 -28.18 7.00 26.07
CA PRO A 23 -28.22 8.45 26.04
C PRO A 23 -29.60 9.03 25.71
N LEU A 24 -30.54 8.21 25.21
CA LEU A 24 -31.90 8.66 24.88
C LEU A 24 -32.83 8.70 26.09
N THR A 25 -32.50 7.95 27.15
CA THR A 25 -33.34 7.80 28.35
C THR A 25 -32.68 8.36 29.61
N ALA A 26 -31.37 8.62 29.57
CA ALA A 26 -30.60 9.17 30.68
C ALA A 26 -30.91 10.64 31.01
N THR A 27 -30.79 10.98 32.30
CA THR A 27 -30.88 12.36 32.78
C THR A 27 -29.60 13.15 32.49
N HIS A 28 -29.68 14.48 32.47
CA HIS A 28 -28.50 15.34 32.33
C HIS A 28 -27.42 15.09 33.40
N ALA A 29 -27.84 14.75 34.62
CA ALA A 29 -26.92 14.47 35.72
C ALA A 29 -26.10 13.19 35.49
N GLU A 30 -26.67 12.19 34.82
CA GLU A 30 -26.00 10.93 34.45
C GLU A 30 -25.17 11.09 33.16
N LEU A 31 -25.67 11.88 32.20
CA LEU A 31 -24.96 12.16 30.95
C LEU A 31 -23.66 12.93 31.16
N LYS A 32 -23.61 13.87 32.11
CA LYS A 32 -22.40 14.68 32.37
C LYS A 32 -21.15 13.84 32.71
N PRO A 33 -21.16 12.93 33.71
CA PRO A 33 -20.00 12.08 33.99
C PRO A 33 -19.74 11.06 32.88
N TYR A 34 -20.76 10.59 32.17
CA TYR A 34 -20.60 9.70 31.01
C TYR A 34 -19.87 10.39 29.83
N CYS A 35 -20.29 11.60 29.45
CA CYS A 35 -19.61 12.38 28.42
C CYS A 35 -18.17 12.74 28.83
N LYS A 36 -17.95 13.04 30.12
CA LYS A 36 -16.59 13.24 30.66
C LYS A 36 -15.74 11.98 30.48
N ARG A 37 -16.28 10.80 30.81
CA ARG A 37 -15.61 9.51 30.63
C ARG A 37 -15.20 9.28 29.17
N ASP A 38 -16.09 9.56 28.22
CA ASP A 38 -15.80 9.45 26.79
C ASP A 38 -14.61 10.33 26.35
N VAL A 39 -14.52 11.56 26.86
CA VAL A 39 -13.40 12.47 26.58
C VAL A 39 -12.11 11.99 27.25
N GLU A 40 -12.18 11.52 28.49
CA GLU A 40 -11.02 10.97 29.20
C GLU A 40 -10.44 9.74 28.51
N ILE A 41 -11.28 8.87 27.91
CA ILE A 41 -10.81 7.76 27.06
C ILE A 41 -9.98 8.30 25.89
N LEU A 42 -10.45 9.35 25.22
CA LEU A 42 -9.72 9.97 24.11
C LEU A 42 -8.38 10.56 24.56
N VAL A 43 -8.33 11.24 25.72
CA VAL A 43 -7.08 11.75 26.28
C VAL A 43 -6.08 10.61 26.49
N LYS A 44 -6.50 9.52 27.13
CA LYS A 44 -5.65 8.33 27.36
C LYS A 44 -5.15 7.69 26.07
N LEU A 45 -5.99 7.64 25.03
CA LEU A 45 -5.59 7.14 23.72
C LEU A 45 -4.50 8.00 23.09
N TRP A 46 -4.59 9.33 23.23
CA TRP A 46 -3.56 10.24 22.74
C TRP A 46 -2.26 10.15 23.54
N GLU A 47 -2.33 10.09 24.87
CA GLU A 47 -1.16 9.86 25.74
C GLU A 47 -0.44 8.56 25.38
N TRP A 48 -1.21 7.47 25.23
CA TRP A 48 -0.68 6.19 24.77
C TRP A 48 -0.07 6.31 23.37
N TYR A 49 -0.73 7.00 22.44
CA TYR A 49 -0.26 7.13 21.07
C TYR A 49 1.05 7.92 20.96
N PHE A 50 1.19 9.03 21.68
CA PHE A 50 2.44 9.78 21.73
C PHE A 50 3.55 8.95 22.36
N SER A 51 3.25 8.23 23.46
CA SER A 51 4.19 7.29 24.06
C SER A 51 4.62 6.18 23.07
N PHE A 52 3.69 5.70 22.24
CA PHE A 52 3.97 4.73 21.18
C PHE A 52 4.88 5.30 20.10
N LEU A 53 4.68 6.57 19.69
CA LEU A 53 5.55 7.23 18.72
C LEU A 53 6.98 7.37 19.27
N ASP A 54 7.11 7.79 20.52
CA ASP A 54 8.41 7.98 21.19
C ASP A 54 9.12 6.64 21.41
N ALA A 55 8.42 5.64 21.96
CA ALA A 55 8.97 4.32 22.26
C ALA A 55 9.47 3.57 21.01
N HIS A 56 8.93 3.90 19.84
CA HIS A 56 9.33 3.31 18.56
C HIS A 56 10.09 4.29 17.65
N ASP A 57 10.47 5.47 18.14
CA ASP A 57 11.20 6.47 17.38
C ASP A 57 10.58 6.71 15.98
N LEU A 58 9.30 7.09 15.96
CA LEU A 58 8.48 7.21 14.73
C LEU A 58 8.39 8.65 14.20
N GLY A 59 9.28 9.53 14.68
CA GLY A 59 9.37 10.94 14.28
C GLY A 59 8.20 11.80 14.76
N SER A 60 8.15 13.03 14.25
CA SER A 60 7.11 14.01 14.62
C SER A 60 5.70 13.55 14.25
N TRP A 61 4.71 14.02 15.02
CA TRP A 61 3.30 13.76 14.75
C TRP A 61 2.84 14.29 13.37
N GLY A 62 2.09 13.48 12.64
CA GLY A 62 1.41 13.81 11.39
C GLY A 62 -0.11 13.84 11.56
N PRO A 63 -0.86 14.48 10.66
CA PRO A 63 -2.31 14.71 10.81
C PRO A 63 -3.21 13.50 10.47
N THR A 64 -2.67 12.44 9.88
CA THR A 64 -3.38 11.17 9.63
C THR A 64 -2.46 9.98 9.87
N LEU A 65 -2.99 8.77 10.09
CA LEU A 65 -2.17 7.56 10.20
C LEU A 65 -1.29 7.33 8.97
N SER A 66 -1.82 7.53 7.77
CA SER A 66 -1.03 7.41 6.53
C SER A 66 0.06 8.47 6.45
N SER A 67 -0.19 9.69 6.96
CA SER A 67 0.85 10.72 7.07
C SER A 67 1.89 10.34 8.12
N GLN A 68 1.48 9.80 9.27
CA GLN A 68 2.42 9.34 10.30
C GLN A 68 3.26 8.17 9.80
N ALA A 69 2.68 7.21 9.08
CA ALA A 69 3.39 6.11 8.45
C ALA A 69 4.52 6.61 7.53
N PHE A 70 4.23 7.63 6.71
CA PHE A 70 5.23 8.24 5.84
C PHE A 70 6.27 9.07 6.60
N GLN A 71 5.87 9.79 7.65
CA GLN A 71 6.81 10.51 8.52
C GLN A 71 7.76 9.55 9.22
N ALA A 72 7.24 8.48 9.82
CA ALA A 72 8.03 7.42 10.43
C ALA A 72 9.01 6.81 9.42
N TYR A 73 8.52 6.52 8.20
CA TYR A 73 9.36 6.02 7.12
C TYR A 73 10.53 6.98 6.79
N ARG A 74 10.25 8.27 6.63
CA ARG A 74 11.29 9.28 6.33
C ARG A 74 12.26 9.52 7.48
N HIS A 75 11.77 9.43 8.71
CA HIS A 75 12.55 9.68 9.93
C HIS A 75 13.51 8.53 10.23
N ARG A 76 13.02 7.29 10.19
CA ARG A 76 13.75 6.12 10.68
C ARG A 76 14.02 5.05 9.63
N PHE A 77 13.14 4.88 8.64
CA PHE A 77 13.16 3.70 7.74
C PHE A 77 13.51 4.03 6.28
N MET A 78 14.20 5.15 6.01
CA MET A 78 14.67 5.52 4.68
C MET A 78 16.21 5.40 4.61
N PRO A 79 16.75 4.16 4.56
CA PRO A 79 18.20 3.95 4.52
C PRO A 79 18.83 4.38 3.19
N TYR A 80 18.02 4.46 2.12
CA TYR A 80 18.45 4.87 0.79
C TYR A 80 17.78 6.18 0.38
N LYS A 81 18.56 7.06 -0.25
CA LYS A 81 18.01 8.30 -0.81
C LYS A 81 17.10 8.00 -2.00
N ILE A 82 15.86 8.48 -1.92
CA ILE A 82 14.89 8.38 -3.01
C ILE A 82 14.86 9.71 -3.76
N TRP A 83 15.15 9.67 -5.06
CA TRP A 83 15.25 10.83 -5.93
C TRP A 83 13.98 10.98 -6.76
N VAL A 84 13.56 12.24 -6.95
CA VAL A 84 12.43 12.60 -7.80
C VAL A 84 12.97 13.38 -9.00
N HIS A 85 12.53 13.02 -10.20
CA HIS A 85 12.83 13.77 -11.43
C HIS A 85 11.58 14.50 -11.93
N ASN A 86 11.79 15.36 -12.92
CA ASN A 86 10.77 16.22 -13.53
C ASN A 86 10.64 16.02 -15.05
N ASN A 87 11.07 14.86 -15.55
CA ASN A 87 10.89 14.50 -16.95
C ASN A 87 9.44 14.04 -17.21
N ASP A 88 8.65 14.88 -17.88
CA ASP A 88 7.20 14.66 -18.04
C ASP A 88 6.83 13.42 -18.85
N SER A 89 7.61 13.07 -19.88
CA SER A 89 7.31 11.88 -20.71
C SER A 89 7.54 10.59 -19.93
N VAL A 90 8.60 10.54 -19.13
CA VAL A 90 8.88 9.40 -18.23
C VAL A 90 7.84 9.33 -17.12
N LEU A 91 7.49 10.46 -16.49
CA LEU A 91 6.44 10.52 -15.46
C LEU A 91 5.09 10.05 -16.00
N ALA A 92 4.74 10.40 -17.24
CA ALA A 92 3.52 9.93 -17.89
C ALA A 92 3.53 8.41 -18.07
N MET A 93 4.66 7.83 -18.50
CA MET A 93 4.83 6.38 -18.65
C MET A 93 4.77 5.64 -17.30
N GLU A 94 5.39 6.18 -16.24
CA GLU A 94 5.29 5.65 -14.88
C GLU A 94 3.85 5.65 -14.36
N ARG A 95 3.10 6.73 -14.63
CA ARG A 95 1.68 6.84 -14.26
C ARG A 95 0.81 5.88 -15.07
N GLU A 96 1.11 5.70 -16.35
CA GLU A 96 0.43 4.70 -17.18
C GLU A 96 0.65 3.28 -16.63
N ALA A 97 1.88 2.96 -16.20
CA ALA A 97 2.22 1.65 -15.63
C ALA A 97 1.70 1.45 -14.20
N TYR A 98 1.26 2.50 -13.50
CA TYR A 98 0.72 2.38 -12.15
C TYR A 98 -0.72 1.86 -12.17
N LYS A 99 -0.91 0.61 -11.74
CA LYS A 99 -2.19 -0.11 -11.78
C LYS A 99 -2.56 -0.65 -10.39
N GLY A 100 -3.86 -0.66 -10.10
CA GLY A 100 -4.40 -1.21 -8.86
C GLY A 100 -4.49 -2.73 -8.86
N GLY A 101 -5.01 -3.29 -7.77
CA GLY A 101 -5.25 -4.73 -7.66
C GLY A 101 -6.22 -5.27 -8.71
N ARG A 102 -6.01 -6.52 -9.12
CA ARG A 102 -6.90 -7.21 -10.07
C ARG A 102 -8.19 -7.63 -9.39
N THR A 103 -9.31 -7.17 -9.94
CA THR A 103 -10.64 -7.63 -9.58
C THR A 103 -11.36 -8.04 -10.85
N SER A 104 -11.85 -9.28 -10.91
CA SER A 104 -12.52 -9.83 -12.09
C SER A 104 -13.68 -10.72 -11.67
N VAL A 105 -14.78 -10.68 -12.45
CA VAL A 105 -15.95 -11.53 -12.23
C VAL A 105 -15.81 -12.75 -13.15
N PHE A 106 -15.51 -13.91 -12.55
CA PHE A 106 -15.40 -15.18 -13.29
C PHE A 106 -16.72 -15.94 -13.41
N TRP A 107 -17.68 -15.66 -12.51
CA TRP A 107 -19.01 -16.27 -12.50
C TRP A 107 -20.05 -15.27 -12.00
N ARG A 108 -21.26 -15.33 -12.57
CA ARG A 108 -22.43 -14.55 -12.11
C ARG A 108 -23.60 -15.49 -11.89
N GLY A 109 -24.23 -15.39 -10.73
CA GLY A 109 -25.38 -16.22 -10.35
C GLY A 109 -25.06 -17.22 -9.25
N LEU A 110 -26.05 -18.03 -8.90
CA LEU A 110 -25.93 -19.06 -7.86
C LEU A 110 -25.10 -20.24 -8.38
N ARG A 111 -24.27 -20.81 -7.51
CA ARG A 111 -23.47 -22.01 -7.78
C ARG A 111 -23.73 -23.01 -6.66
N SER A 112 -24.06 -24.25 -7.02
CA SER A 112 -24.42 -25.33 -6.09
C SER A 112 -23.41 -26.48 -6.08
N ASP A 113 -22.36 -26.39 -6.90
CA ASP A 113 -21.29 -27.38 -7.12
C ASP A 113 -20.14 -27.24 -6.10
N GLY A 114 -20.46 -26.98 -4.83
CA GLY A 114 -19.48 -26.76 -3.77
C GLY A 114 -18.61 -27.99 -3.45
N PRO A 115 -17.59 -27.84 -2.59
CA PRO A 115 -17.33 -26.69 -1.72
C PRO A 115 -16.59 -25.52 -2.40
N PHE A 116 -16.83 -24.30 -1.90
CA PHE A 116 -16.09 -23.09 -2.28
C PHE A 116 -15.09 -22.70 -1.21
N TYR A 117 -13.89 -22.32 -1.61
CA TYR A 117 -12.83 -21.87 -0.71
C TYR A 117 -12.49 -20.40 -0.98
N HIS A 118 -12.33 -19.62 0.08
CA HIS A 118 -11.86 -18.23 0.02
C HIS A 118 -10.47 -18.17 0.63
N LEU A 119 -9.47 -17.86 -0.21
CA LEU A 119 -8.07 -17.75 0.17
C LEU A 119 -7.64 -16.28 0.07
N ASP A 120 -6.91 -15.79 1.07
CA ASP A 120 -6.42 -14.41 1.15
C ASP A 120 -4.94 -14.38 1.55
N VAL A 121 -4.17 -13.46 0.97
CA VAL A 121 -2.75 -13.29 1.28
C VAL A 121 -2.60 -12.39 2.51
N ASN A 122 -2.03 -12.96 3.57
CA ASN A 122 -1.74 -12.23 4.80
C ASN A 122 -0.86 -11.00 4.56
N SER A 123 -1.46 -9.81 4.60
CA SER A 123 -0.76 -8.54 4.33
C SER A 123 -0.06 -8.55 2.97
N MET A 124 -0.84 -8.75 1.90
CA MET A 124 -0.37 -8.79 0.50
C MET A 124 0.68 -7.71 0.15
N TYR A 125 0.34 -6.42 0.17
CA TYR A 125 1.33 -5.37 -0.18
C TYR A 125 2.59 -5.40 0.70
N PRO A 126 2.50 -5.48 2.04
CA PRO A 126 3.68 -5.65 2.89
C PRO A 126 4.52 -6.88 2.58
N SER A 127 3.90 -8.01 2.24
CA SER A 127 4.62 -9.23 1.86
C SER A 127 5.41 -9.06 0.56
N VAL A 128 4.91 -8.22 -0.36
CA VAL A 128 5.65 -7.82 -1.56
C VAL A 128 6.72 -6.79 -1.22
N MET A 129 6.42 -5.79 -0.38
CA MET A 129 7.38 -4.77 0.08
C MET A 129 8.63 -5.38 0.74
N LYS A 130 8.47 -6.52 1.43
CA LYS A 130 9.57 -7.22 2.07
C LYS A 130 10.35 -8.08 1.09
N GLY A 131 11.68 -7.92 1.08
CA GLY A 131 12.59 -8.80 0.33
C GLY A 131 12.64 -8.53 -1.18
N ASN A 132 12.07 -7.43 -1.65
CA ASN A 132 12.11 -7.01 -3.05
C ASN A 132 12.89 -5.70 -3.23
N LEU A 133 13.39 -5.48 -4.45
CA LEU A 133 14.06 -4.25 -4.84
C LEU A 133 13.07 -3.27 -5.49
N TYR A 134 13.23 -1.99 -5.17
CA TYR A 134 12.35 -0.92 -5.62
C TYR A 134 13.14 0.22 -6.25
N PRO A 135 12.57 0.94 -7.24
CA PRO A 135 13.23 2.06 -7.88
C PRO A 135 13.49 3.19 -6.87
N THR A 136 14.71 3.73 -6.88
CA THR A 136 15.17 4.79 -5.98
C THR A 136 15.60 6.05 -6.73
N LYS A 137 16.15 5.92 -7.94
CA LYS A 137 16.64 7.05 -8.73
C LYS A 137 16.56 6.74 -10.20
N TRP A 138 15.99 7.66 -10.97
CA TRP A 138 16.01 7.57 -12.43
C TRP A 138 17.44 7.76 -12.95
N THR A 139 17.88 6.85 -13.81
CA THR A 139 19.26 6.81 -14.34
C THR A 139 19.35 7.04 -15.83
N GLY A 140 18.27 6.80 -16.57
CA GLY A 140 18.30 6.98 -18.01
C GLY A 140 17.01 6.58 -18.71
N PHE A 141 16.93 7.03 -19.95
CA PHE A 141 15.84 6.77 -20.87
C PHE A 141 16.39 6.37 -22.23
N ARG A 142 15.78 5.36 -22.85
CA ARG A 142 16.16 4.85 -24.18
C ARG A 142 14.90 4.55 -24.98
N SER A 143 14.85 5.03 -26.22
CA SER A 143 13.81 4.65 -27.18
C SER A 143 14.31 3.56 -28.13
N ARG A 144 13.36 2.78 -28.66
CA ARG A 144 13.58 1.71 -29.66
C ARG A 144 14.63 0.68 -29.24
N LEU A 145 14.57 0.25 -27.97
CA LEU A 145 15.40 -0.84 -27.49
C LEU A 145 14.96 -2.16 -28.12
N THR A 146 15.87 -3.12 -28.29
CA THR A 146 15.48 -4.48 -28.70
C THR A 146 14.89 -5.25 -27.51
N VAL A 147 14.12 -6.31 -27.77
CA VAL A 147 13.63 -7.21 -26.70
C VAL A 147 14.79 -7.80 -25.90
N ALA A 148 15.90 -8.16 -26.58
CA ALA A 148 17.12 -8.61 -25.94
C ALA A 148 17.76 -7.53 -25.04
N GLY A 149 17.78 -6.28 -25.50
CA GLY A 149 18.25 -5.14 -24.70
C GLY A 149 17.37 -4.89 -23.47
N LEU A 150 16.05 -5.05 -23.60
CA LEU A 150 15.13 -4.95 -22.47
C LEU A 150 15.38 -6.05 -21.45
N LYS A 151 15.58 -7.29 -21.91
CA LYS A 151 15.95 -8.43 -21.07
C LYS A 151 17.24 -8.17 -20.28
N GLN A 152 18.24 -7.56 -20.90
CA GLN A 152 19.48 -7.19 -20.20
C GLN A 152 19.24 -6.07 -19.16
N ALA A 153 18.43 -5.07 -19.49
CA ALA A 153 18.15 -3.95 -18.61
C ALA A 153 17.49 -4.36 -17.29
N ILE A 154 16.52 -5.28 -17.34
CA ILE A 154 15.76 -5.73 -16.15
C ILE A 154 16.60 -6.55 -15.16
N GLU A 155 17.75 -7.10 -15.58
CA GLU A 155 18.66 -7.81 -14.68
C GLU A 155 19.56 -6.86 -13.88
N ALA A 156 19.83 -5.68 -14.42
CA ALA A 156 20.71 -4.70 -13.77
C ALA A 156 19.94 -3.61 -13.01
N ALA A 157 18.71 -3.30 -13.40
CA ALA A 157 17.97 -2.14 -12.93
C ALA A 157 16.48 -2.43 -12.77
N SER A 158 15.80 -1.58 -11.98
CA SER A 158 14.36 -1.47 -12.10
C SER A 158 14.00 -0.75 -13.40
N VAL A 159 12.92 -1.17 -14.06
CA VAL A 159 12.54 -0.71 -15.39
C VAL A 159 11.05 -0.40 -15.44
N VAL A 160 10.72 0.69 -16.15
CA VAL A 160 9.39 0.92 -16.70
C VAL A 160 9.53 1.02 -18.22
N ALA A 161 8.73 0.26 -18.97
CA ALA A 161 8.83 0.24 -20.41
C ALA A 161 7.46 0.28 -21.08
N ARG A 162 7.34 1.09 -22.13
CA ARG A 162 6.21 1.05 -23.05
C ARG A 162 6.48 -0.01 -24.11
N VAL A 163 5.58 -0.98 -24.23
CA VAL A 163 5.75 -2.15 -25.08
C VAL A 163 4.48 -2.42 -25.89
N ARG A 164 4.65 -3.14 -26.99
CA ARG A 164 3.57 -3.83 -27.68
C ARG A 164 3.56 -5.29 -27.24
N LEU A 165 2.41 -5.74 -26.79
CA LEU A 165 2.17 -7.12 -26.42
C LEU A 165 1.36 -7.82 -27.50
N ASN A 166 1.54 -9.13 -27.61
CA ASN A 166 0.60 -10.07 -28.20
C ASN A 166 0.47 -11.25 -27.23
N THR A 167 -0.71 -11.45 -26.65
CA THR A 167 -0.93 -12.45 -25.60
C THR A 167 -2.30 -13.10 -25.72
N ASP A 168 -2.38 -14.38 -25.41
CA ASP A 168 -3.61 -15.14 -25.23
C ASP A 168 -4.14 -15.10 -23.78
N LEU A 169 -3.39 -14.46 -22.86
CA LEU A 169 -3.73 -14.40 -21.44
C LEU A 169 -4.27 -13.02 -21.03
N PRO A 170 -5.38 -12.96 -20.27
CA PRO A 170 -5.85 -11.72 -19.64
C PRO A 170 -4.99 -11.39 -18.42
N ALA A 171 -3.72 -11.04 -18.65
CA ALA A 171 -2.69 -10.85 -17.63
C ALA A 171 -2.33 -9.38 -17.39
N TYR A 172 -2.41 -8.53 -18.41
CA TYR A 172 -1.92 -7.15 -18.35
C TYR A 172 -3.07 -6.16 -18.25
N PRO A 173 -3.10 -5.31 -17.21
CA PRO A 173 -4.13 -4.29 -17.08
C PRO A 173 -3.93 -3.14 -18.08
N VAL A 174 -5.00 -2.78 -18.78
CA VAL A 174 -5.11 -1.57 -19.61
C VAL A 174 -6.24 -0.71 -19.05
N SER A 175 -6.03 0.60 -18.96
CA SER A 175 -7.08 1.52 -18.52
C SER A 175 -7.99 1.85 -19.70
N SER A 176 -9.28 1.52 -19.60
CA SER A 176 -10.30 1.81 -20.60
C SER A 176 -11.57 2.30 -19.92
N GLY A 177 -12.07 3.47 -20.31
CA GLY A 177 -13.30 4.06 -19.74
C GLY A 177 -13.25 4.29 -18.21
N GLY A 178 -12.06 4.52 -17.64
CA GLY A 178 -11.89 4.67 -16.19
C GLY A 178 -11.80 3.34 -15.41
N HIS A 179 -11.79 2.21 -16.10
CA HIS A 179 -11.70 0.88 -15.50
C HIS A 179 -10.45 0.13 -16.00
N ASN A 180 -9.93 -0.78 -15.18
CA ASN A 180 -8.90 -1.71 -15.63
C ASN A 180 -9.56 -2.88 -16.37
N VAL A 181 -9.19 -3.07 -17.63
CA VAL A 181 -9.54 -4.23 -18.45
C VAL A 181 -8.30 -5.09 -18.68
N TYR A 182 -8.48 -6.39 -18.94
CA TYR A 182 -7.40 -7.35 -19.15
C TYR A 182 -7.57 -8.00 -20.52
N PRO A 183 -7.21 -7.27 -21.61
CA PRO A 183 -7.41 -7.76 -22.97
C PRO A 183 -6.46 -8.91 -23.32
N ALA A 184 -6.89 -9.73 -24.27
CA ALA A 184 -6.04 -10.64 -25.03
C ALA A 184 -5.93 -10.13 -26.48
N GLY A 185 -4.88 -10.54 -27.19
CA GLY A 185 -4.52 -10.07 -28.52
C GLY A 185 -3.39 -9.05 -28.49
N GLU A 186 -3.33 -8.22 -29.54
CA GLU A 186 -2.28 -7.21 -29.71
C GLU A 186 -2.70 -5.85 -29.17
N PHE A 187 -1.89 -5.27 -28.29
CA PHE A 187 -2.12 -3.93 -27.74
C PHE A 187 -0.83 -3.31 -27.19
N ASP A 188 -0.81 -1.98 -27.07
CA ASP A 188 0.27 -1.23 -26.45
C ASP A 188 -0.06 -0.94 -24.97
N THR A 189 0.93 -1.05 -24.10
CA THR A 189 0.81 -0.71 -22.66
C THR A 189 2.18 -0.38 -22.05
N SER A 190 2.18 0.25 -20.88
CA SER A 190 3.38 0.48 -20.08
C SER A 190 3.44 -0.50 -18.90
N LEU A 191 4.57 -1.18 -18.77
CA LEU A 191 4.78 -2.25 -17.78
C LEU A 191 5.96 -1.93 -16.86
N THR A 192 5.89 -2.42 -15.63
CA THR A 192 6.99 -2.41 -14.65
C THR A 192 7.81 -3.70 -14.68
N THR A 193 8.98 -3.73 -14.03
CA THR A 193 9.90 -4.89 -14.02
C THR A 193 9.21 -6.25 -13.84
N PRO A 194 8.31 -6.47 -12.85
CA PRO A 194 7.68 -7.77 -12.65
C PRO A 194 6.80 -8.20 -13.83
N GLU A 195 6.04 -7.27 -14.40
CA GLU A 195 5.16 -7.51 -15.55
C GLU A 195 5.98 -7.75 -16.83
N ILE A 196 7.09 -7.02 -16.99
CA ILE A 196 8.05 -7.24 -18.09
C ILE A 196 8.68 -8.62 -17.98
N ARG A 197 9.08 -9.05 -16.77
CA ARG A 197 9.62 -10.41 -16.54
C ARG A 197 8.60 -11.48 -16.93
N PHE A 198 7.35 -11.30 -16.52
CA PHE A 198 6.27 -12.21 -16.91
C PHE A 198 6.06 -12.23 -18.43
N ALA A 199 6.04 -11.07 -19.09
CA ALA A 199 5.87 -10.97 -20.54
C ALA A 199 7.03 -11.54 -21.34
N LEU A 200 8.28 -11.34 -20.91
CA LEU A 200 9.46 -11.96 -21.52
C LEU A 200 9.43 -13.48 -21.36
N GLY A 201 9.05 -13.99 -20.18
CA GLY A 201 8.98 -15.42 -19.89
C GLY A 201 7.98 -16.17 -20.77
N HIS A 202 6.92 -15.49 -21.22
CA HIS A 202 5.90 -16.06 -22.11
C HIS A 202 6.05 -15.62 -23.57
N GLY A 203 7.09 -14.84 -23.90
CA GLY A 203 7.29 -14.33 -25.27
C GLY A 203 6.21 -13.35 -25.76
N HIS A 204 5.51 -12.67 -24.85
CA HIS A 204 4.40 -11.77 -25.20
C HIS A 204 4.86 -10.42 -25.77
N ILE A 205 6.11 -10.01 -25.56
CA ILE A 205 6.61 -8.70 -26.04
C ILE A 205 6.99 -8.80 -27.52
N VAL A 206 6.23 -8.08 -28.35
CA VAL A 206 6.47 -7.98 -29.81
C VAL A 206 7.38 -6.79 -30.14
N LYS A 207 7.23 -5.68 -29.41
CA LYS A 207 7.99 -4.45 -29.65
C LYS A 207 8.24 -3.69 -28.35
N VAL A 208 9.39 -3.03 -28.26
CA VAL A 208 9.73 -2.12 -27.17
C VAL A 208 9.84 -0.70 -27.74
N TYR A 209 9.05 0.22 -27.20
CA TYR A 209 9.02 1.61 -27.66
C TYR A 209 9.99 2.47 -26.86
N ASP A 210 9.80 2.51 -25.56
CA ASP A 210 10.50 3.40 -24.64
C ASP A 210 10.81 2.66 -23.35
N VAL A 211 11.98 2.93 -22.77
CA VAL A 211 12.48 2.27 -21.57
C VAL A 211 13.08 3.31 -20.63
N ALA A 212 12.56 3.41 -19.42
CA ALA A 212 13.15 4.15 -18.32
C ALA A 212 13.80 3.16 -17.33
N THR A 213 14.99 3.51 -16.84
CA THR A 213 15.81 2.66 -15.96
C THR A 213 16.10 3.38 -14.64
N TYR A 214 16.14 2.61 -13.55
CA TYR A 214 16.27 3.14 -12.20
C TYR A 214 17.27 2.33 -11.37
N GLU A 215 18.08 3.02 -10.56
CA GLU A 215 18.76 2.41 -9.42
C GLU A 215 17.70 1.76 -8.52
N GLN A 216 18.04 0.66 -7.86
CA GLN A 216 17.10 -0.11 -7.06
C GLN A 216 17.68 -0.55 -5.72
N ALA A 217 16.85 -0.57 -4.68
CA ALA A 217 17.26 -0.94 -3.33
C ALA A 217 16.08 -1.54 -2.52
N PRO A 218 16.34 -2.31 -1.46
CA PRO A 218 15.31 -2.88 -0.59
C PRO A 218 14.77 -1.82 0.40
N ILE A 219 14.07 -0.82 -0.11
CA ILE A 219 13.74 0.39 0.65
C ILE A 219 12.71 0.20 1.76
N PHE A 220 11.98 -0.91 1.81
CA PHE A 220 10.88 -1.13 2.76
C PHE A 220 11.16 -2.16 3.86
N ASP A 221 12.30 -2.83 3.81
CA ASP A 221 12.54 -4.03 4.60
C ASP A 221 12.44 -3.81 6.11
N GLU A 222 13.09 -2.77 6.63
CA GLU A 222 13.09 -2.46 8.06
C GLU A 222 11.72 -1.96 8.56
N TYR A 223 11.03 -1.16 7.72
CA TYR A 223 9.69 -0.67 8.02
C TYR A 223 8.72 -1.84 8.18
N VAL A 224 8.71 -2.77 7.20
CA VAL A 224 7.82 -3.93 7.23
C VAL A 224 8.15 -4.82 8.42
N ASP A 225 9.43 -5.05 8.73
CA ASP A 225 9.82 -5.89 9.87
C ASP A 225 9.26 -5.41 11.20
N LEU A 226 9.39 -4.11 11.49
CA LEU A 226 8.87 -3.56 12.74
C LEU A 226 7.36 -3.69 12.82
N PHE A 227 6.64 -3.14 11.83
CA PHE A 227 5.18 -3.08 11.90
C PHE A 227 4.54 -4.46 11.76
N TYR A 228 5.17 -5.41 11.08
CA TYR A 228 4.69 -6.79 11.06
C TYR A 228 4.84 -7.48 12.42
N LYS A 229 5.98 -7.28 13.12
CA LYS A 229 6.18 -7.78 14.50
C LYS A 229 5.17 -7.18 15.48
N LEU A 230 4.97 -5.87 15.42
CA LEU A 230 3.96 -5.18 16.25
C LEU A 230 2.54 -5.68 15.94
N LYS A 231 2.22 -5.91 14.66
CA LYS A 231 0.91 -6.46 14.25
C LYS A 231 0.70 -7.85 14.86
N ALA A 232 1.73 -8.71 14.82
CA ALA A 232 1.68 -10.03 15.40
C ALA A 232 1.51 -9.99 16.94
N HIS A 233 2.25 -9.11 17.60
CA HIS A 233 2.15 -8.90 19.05
C HIS A 233 0.72 -8.50 19.47
N TYR A 234 0.15 -7.45 18.88
CA TYR A 234 -1.22 -7.01 19.24
C TYR A 234 -2.32 -8.00 18.85
N LYS A 235 -2.05 -8.89 17.88
CA LYS A 235 -2.94 -10.01 17.58
C LYS A 235 -2.91 -11.08 18.67
N GLN A 236 -1.73 -11.34 19.25
CA GLN A 236 -1.57 -12.34 20.32
C GLN A 236 -2.11 -11.84 21.66
N THR A 237 -1.97 -10.55 21.96
CA THR A 237 -2.50 -9.94 23.20
C THR A 237 -3.97 -9.53 23.10
N ASP A 238 -4.63 -9.82 21.97
CA ASP A 238 -6.03 -9.50 21.64
C ASP A 238 -6.42 -8.02 21.80
N VAL A 239 -5.46 -7.10 21.64
CA VAL A 239 -5.72 -5.66 21.69
C VAL A 239 -6.14 -5.16 20.31
N LYS A 240 -7.37 -5.48 19.93
CA LYS A 240 -7.92 -5.27 18.57
C LYS A 240 -7.72 -3.86 18.00
N PRO A 241 -7.95 -2.76 18.75
CA PRO A 241 -7.76 -1.42 18.18
C PRO A 241 -6.30 -1.12 17.79
N PHE A 242 -5.34 -1.54 18.60
CA PHE A 242 -3.91 -1.33 18.32
C PHE A 242 -3.43 -2.24 17.19
N TYR A 243 -3.95 -3.48 17.11
CA TYR A 243 -3.77 -4.34 15.94
C TYR A 243 -4.23 -3.65 14.65
N LEU A 244 -5.43 -3.05 14.65
CA LEU A 244 -5.95 -2.34 13.48
C LEU A 244 -5.10 -1.11 13.13
N MET A 245 -4.67 -0.35 14.12
CA MET A 245 -3.80 0.82 13.92
C MET A 245 -2.47 0.41 13.27
N VAL A 246 -1.78 -0.60 13.82
CA VAL A 246 -0.50 -1.09 13.28
C VAL A 246 -0.69 -1.71 11.89
N LYS A 247 -1.80 -2.41 11.65
CA LYS A 247 -2.16 -2.89 10.31
C LYS A 247 -2.29 -1.73 9.31
N LEU A 248 -2.84 -0.59 9.74
CA LEU A 248 -2.94 0.61 8.89
C LEU A 248 -1.57 1.23 8.63
N TYR A 249 -0.66 1.31 9.61
CA TYR A 249 0.73 1.73 9.35
C TYR A 249 1.36 0.88 8.26
N LEU A 250 1.23 -0.43 8.39
CA LEU A 250 1.83 -1.39 7.47
C LEU A 250 1.26 -1.24 6.05
N ASN A 251 -0.06 -1.05 5.92
CA ASN A 251 -0.73 -1.03 4.62
C ASN A 251 -0.81 0.36 3.97
N SER A 252 -0.70 1.46 4.72
CA SER A 252 -0.93 2.81 4.17
C SER A 252 0.32 3.44 3.56
N LEU A 253 1.51 2.95 3.90
CA LEU A 253 2.77 3.53 3.44
C LEU A 253 2.87 3.55 1.92
N TYR A 254 2.60 2.42 1.24
CA TYR A 254 2.75 2.35 -0.23
C TYR A 254 1.84 3.36 -0.94
N GLY A 255 0.63 3.61 -0.41
CA GLY A 255 -0.31 4.57 -0.97
C GLY A 255 0.23 6.00 -0.96
N LYS A 256 1.15 6.34 -0.04
CA LYS A 256 1.79 7.66 0.01
C LYS A 256 2.82 7.85 -1.10
N PHE A 257 3.46 6.78 -1.58
CA PHE A 257 4.33 6.83 -2.76
C PHE A 257 3.55 7.03 -4.07
N ALA A 258 2.31 6.55 -4.10
CA ALA A 258 1.41 6.72 -5.24
C ALA A 258 0.60 8.02 -5.20
N GLN A 259 0.79 8.88 -4.20
CA GLN A 259 0.02 10.10 -4.06
C GLN A 259 0.27 11.02 -5.27
N GLY A 260 -0.80 11.42 -5.96
CA GLY A 260 -0.72 12.37 -7.06
C GLY A 260 -0.19 13.73 -6.59
N ARG A 261 0.43 14.49 -7.51
CA ARG A 261 0.67 15.91 -7.25
C ARG A 261 -0.69 16.57 -7.09
N ILE A 262 -0.93 17.19 -5.94
CA ILE A 262 -2.02 18.17 -5.82
C ILE A 262 -1.64 19.27 -6.82
N GLN A 263 -2.42 19.43 -7.88
CA GLN A 263 -2.34 20.64 -8.70
C GLN A 263 -2.73 21.79 -7.76
N ALA A 264 -1.75 22.62 -7.42
CA ALA A 264 -1.98 23.89 -6.74
C ALA A 264 -2.47 24.92 -7.76
#